data_AF-A0A378ILR1-F1
#
_entry.id   AF-A0A378ILR1-F1
#
_cell.length_a   1.000
_cell.length_b   1.000
_cell.length_c   1.000
_cell.angle_alpha   90.00
_cell.angle_beta   90.00
_cell.angle_gamma   90.00
#
_symmetry.space_group_name_H-M   'P 1'
#
loop_
_entity.id
_entity.type
_entity.pdbx_description
1 polymer ?
#
loop_
_entity_poly.entity_id
_entity_poly.type
_entity_poly.pdbx_seq_one_letter_code
_entity_poly.pdbx_strand_id
1 'polypeptide(L)'
;MKVGEFKRLIDELEKKILLEKNADKFIKFVARLKEIVEIYDEEKDVSSEMMVSVQKIIHEFWSRSAHYLSHEQWQNDVLVTPWLAFQKQLVKAGLLERDCHHPLLFQELKNRYDSAPDNELKSTELLALLTSASRMSGYARLDELDNNYPLLRLNESFSAKRTQETQKLKDILFLLQASFYLLYKYCTVAQLHLVPYLIHFRQYTTDEERRSELAIFKTLTEKITDCLNFFHDQEDYVDTRSLKMVDALSQVAHLIPNRRADFLQMTHECRWIYPFIQKSRIDSIKSDDVLVDETLRLLELDFDTQKDKSYTAALDFTAAAQKQMRSLTSREAKLVHTAITLFSLEKYIKQRQEDTRFKHSFLSLSGKTKCQAAEKWKNSIRGMPVRIGFFEKMALNQGRLKELIESLDEQKMGLRSSSDFK
;
A
#
# COMPACT_ATOMS: atom_id res chain seq x y z
N MET A 1 -43.25 4.58 10.66
CA MET A 1 -43.35 5.65 9.65
C MET A 1 -44.57 5.36 8.80
N LYS A 2 -45.36 6.38 8.49
CA LYS A 2 -46.52 6.27 7.60
C LYS A 2 -46.11 6.34 6.13
N VAL A 3 -46.89 5.75 5.24
CA VAL A 3 -46.62 5.82 3.78
C VAL A 3 -46.61 7.26 3.29
N GLY A 4 -47.49 8.13 3.80
CA GLY A 4 -47.48 9.56 3.47
C GLY A 4 -46.18 10.27 3.86
N GLU A 5 -45.57 9.92 4.99
CA GLU A 5 -44.25 10.44 5.39
C GLU A 5 -43.15 9.91 4.45
N PHE A 6 -43.23 8.64 4.07
CA PHE A 6 -42.28 8.02 3.15
C PHE A 6 -42.33 8.64 1.75
N LYS A 7 -43.53 8.95 1.23
CA LYS A 7 -43.72 9.70 -0.02
C LYS A 7 -43.00 11.05 0.01
N ARG A 8 -43.15 11.82 1.10
CA ARG A 8 -42.46 13.11 1.27
C ARG A 8 -40.94 12.98 1.24
N LEU A 9 -40.38 11.91 1.83
CA LEU A 9 -38.94 11.64 1.76
C LEU A 9 -38.47 11.35 0.32
N ILE A 10 -39.28 10.64 -0.46
CA ILE A 10 -38.99 10.37 -1.88
C ILE A 10 -39.05 11.66 -2.70
N ASP A 11 -40.03 12.53 -2.46
CA ASP A 11 -40.14 13.82 -3.15
C ASP A 11 -38.97 14.76 -2.78
N GLU A 12 -38.52 14.75 -1.53
CA GLU A 12 -37.33 15.50 -1.12
C GLU A 12 -36.06 14.97 -1.80
N LEU A 13 -35.93 13.65 -1.91
CA LEU A 13 -34.85 12.99 -2.64
C LEU A 13 -34.87 13.40 -4.13
N GLU A 14 -36.03 13.37 -4.77
CA GLU A 14 -36.22 13.78 -6.16
C GLU A 14 -35.78 15.23 -6.38
N LYS A 15 -36.29 16.15 -5.55
CA LYS A 15 -35.99 17.58 -5.65
C LYS A 15 -34.49 17.82 -5.56
N LYS A 16 -33.78 17.13 -4.66
CA LYS A 16 -32.33 17.28 -4.52
C LYS A 16 -31.56 16.73 -5.72
N ILE A 17 -31.98 15.59 -6.29
CA ILE A 17 -31.31 14.99 -7.45
C ILE A 17 -31.53 15.82 -8.72
N LEU A 18 -32.73 16.37 -8.93
CA LEU A 18 -33.05 17.18 -10.11
C LEU A 18 -32.27 18.50 -10.20
N LEU A 19 -31.69 18.97 -9.09
CA LEU A 19 -30.83 20.16 -9.08
C LEU A 19 -29.43 19.89 -9.67
N GLU A 20 -29.06 18.62 -9.83
CA GLU A 20 -27.69 18.24 -10.18
C GLU A 20 -27.50 17.97 -11.68
N LYS A 21 -26.31 18.32 -12.19
CA LYS A 21 -25.91 17.99 -13.55
C LYS A 21 -25.76 16.45 -13.65
N ASN A 22 -26.45 15.83 -14.61
CA ASN A 22 -26.58 14.37 -14.79
C ASN A 22 -27.64 13.67 -13.93
N ALA A 23 -28.65 14.39 -13.43
CA ALA A 23 -29.81 13.82 -12.74
C ALA A 23 -30.42 12.60 -13.48
N ASP A 24 -30.48 12.65 -14.82
CA ASP A 24 -31.01 11.59 -15.69
C ASP A 24 -30.42 10.20 -15.41
N LYS A 25 -29.18 10.12 -14.92
CA LYS A 25 -28.51 8.85 -14.63
C LYS A 25 -29.14 8.12 -13.43
N PHE A 26 -29.70 8.84 -12.47
CA PHE A 26 -30.19 8.29 -11.21
C PHE A 26 -31.66 8.58 -10.92
N ILE A 27 -32.29 9.54 -11.63
CA ILE A 27 -33.70 9.91 -11.44
C ILE A 27 -34.65 8.72 -11.68
N LYS A 28 -34.28 7.78 -12.55
CA LYS A 28 -35.05 6.55 -12.80
C LYS A 28 -35.28 5.70 -11.54
N PHE A 29 -34.36 5.76 -10.57
CA PHE A 29 -34.52 5.03 -9.31
C PHE A 29 -35.56 5.70 -8.41
N VAL A 30 -35.62 7.04 -8.44
CA VAL A 30 -36.63 7.81 -7.72
C VAL A 30 -38.03 7.57 -8.30
N ALA A 31 -38.14 7.55 -9.63
CA ALA A 31 -39.40 7.23 -10.31
C ALA A 31 -39.94 5.85 -9.88
N ARG A 32 -39.07 4.83 -9.83
CA ARG A 32 -39.44 3.49 -9.35
C ARG A 32 -39.82 3.45 -7.87
N LEU A 33 -39.23 4.30 -7.03
CA LEU A 33 -39.65 4.43 -5.63
C LEU A 33 -41.06 5.01 -5.54
N LYS A 34 -41.40 6.00 -6.39
CA LYS A 34 -42.75 6.60 -6.46
C LYS A 34 -43.79 5.56 -6.91
N GLU A 35 -43.50 4.80 -7.95
CA GLU A 35 -44.37 3.72 -8.43
C GLU A 35 -44.70 2.70 -7.32
N ILE A 36 -43.73 2.35 -6.47
CA ILE A 36 -43.95 1.43 -5.33
C ILE A 36 -44.92 2.01 -4.31
N VAL A 37 -44.83 3.30 -3.98
CA VAL A 37 -45.63 3.91 -2.91
C VAL A 37 -47.01 4.37 -3.36
N GLU A 38 -47.23 4.53 -4.67
CA GLU A 38 -48.52 4.96 -5.22
C GLU A 38 -49.66 3.99 -4.94
N ILE A 39 -49.37 2.69 -4.89
CA ILE A 39 -50.39 1.64 -4.67
C ILE A 39 -50.79 1.49 -3.19
N TYR A 40 -50.11 2.19 -2.27
CA TYR A 40 -50.37 2.12 -0.83
C TYR A 40 -51.09 3.38 -0.31
N ASP A 41 -52.01 3.14 0.62
CA ASP A 41 -52.73 4.17 1.36
C ASP A 41 -51.77 4.94 2.30
N GLU A 42 -51.86 6.27 2.30
CA GLU A 42 -50.94 7.17 2.98
C GLU A 42 -50.98 7.04 4.52
N GLU A 43 -52.15 6.67 5.05
CA GLU A 43 -52.39 6.52 6.50
C GLU A 43 -51.93 5.16 7.04
N LYS A 44 -51.58 4.23 6.14
CA LYS A 44 -51.02 2.94 6.53
C LYS A 44 -49.54 3.06 6.89
N ASP A 45 -49.11 2.15 7.76
CA ASP A 45 -47.69 2.01 8.07
C ASP A 45 -46.94 1.40 6.87
N VAL A 46 -45.68 1.79 6.72
CA VAL A 46 -44.77 1.17 5.74
C VAL A 46 -44.65 -0.33 6.04
N SER A 47 -45.09 -1.18 5.11
CA SER A 47 -45.05 -2.63 5.27
C SER A 47 -43.66 -3.21 4.95
N SER A 48 -43.37 -4.40 5.48
CA SER A 48 -42.15 -5.15 5.16
C SER A 48 -42.07 -5.52 3.68
N GLU A 49 -43.19 -5.89 3.06
CA GLU A 49 -43.29 -6.19 1.63
C GLU A 49 -42.89 -5.00 0.76
N MET A 50 -43.36 -3.79 1.10
CA MET A 50 -42.95 -2.57 0.41
C MET A 50 -41.43 -2.35 0.55
N MET A 51 -40.90 -2.56 1.75
CA MET A 51 -39.47 -2.38 2.02
C MET A 51 -38.56 -3.35 1.26
N VAL A 52 -39.01 -4.58 0.96
CA VAL A 52 -38.25 -5.50 0.09
C VAL A 52 -37.99 -4.88 -1.28
N SER A 53 -39.00 -4.25 -1.88
CA SER A 53 -38.89 -3.59 -3.18
C SER A 53 -38.01 -2.32 -3.12
N VAL A 54 -38.14 -1.54 -2.04
CA VAL A 54 -37.31 -0.35 -1.79
C VAL A 54 -35.84 -0.73 -1.63
N GLN A 55 -35.54 -1.77 -0.84
CA GLN A 55 -34.18 -2.27 -0.64
C GLN A 55 -33.54 -2.73 -1.96
N LYS A 56 -34.32 -3.37 -2.84
CA LYS A 56 -33.84 -3.75 -4.18
C LYS A 56 -33.42 -2.54 -5.00
N ILE A 57 -34.19 -1.45 -4.99
CA ILE A 57 -33.82 -0.20 -5.69
C ILE A 57 -32.56 0.42 -5.07
N ILE A 58 -32.46 0.47 -3.74
CA ILE A 58 -31.27 0.98 -3.05
C ILE A 58 -30.02 0.15 -3.43
N HIS A 59 -30.15 -1.17 -3.47
CA HIS A 59 -29.07 -2.06 -3.88
C HIS A 59 -28.64 -1.82 -5.33
N GLU A 60 -29.60 -1.69 -6.26
CA GLU A 60 -29.31 -1.37 -7.66
C GLU A 60 -28.68 0.02 -7.83
N PHE A 61 -29.10 1.01 -7.02
CA PHE A 61 -28.46 2.32 -6.98
C PHE A 61 -26.99 2.20 -6.61
N TRP A 62 -26.66 1.49 -5.52
CA TRP A 62 -25.28 1.34 -5.07
C TRP A 62 -24.42 0.50 -6.02
N SER A 63 -24.97 -0.56 -6.60
CA SER A 63 -24.31 -1.34 -7.67
C SER A 63 -23.94 -0.43 -8.84
N ARG A 64 -24.86 0.47 -9.23
CA ARG A 64 -24.60 1.44 -10.29
C ARG A 64 -23.53 2.45 -9.86
N SER A 65 -23.68 3.08 -8.70
CA SER A 65 -22.74 4.07 -8.18
C SER A 65 -21.32 3.53 -8.06
N ALA A 66 -21.15 2.28 -7.63
CA ALA A 66 -19.85 1.62 -7.54
C ALA A 66 -19.13 1.50 -8.89
N HIS A 67 -19.89 1.41 -9.99
CA HIS A 67 -19.36 1.29 -11.35
C HIS A 67 -19.05 2.63 -12.01
N TYR A 68 -19.83 3.69 -11.70
CA TYR A 68 -19.68 5.00 -12.33
C TYR A 68 -18.82 6.00 -11.55
N LEU A 69 -18.72 5.83 -10.23
CA LEU A 69 -17.99 6.74 -9.35
C LEU A 69 -16.73 6.06 -8.83
N SER A 70 -15.67 6.83 -8.61
CA SER A 70 -14.51 6.33 -7.87
C SER A 70 -14.90 6.11 -6.40
N HIS A 71 -14.19 5.21 -5.72
CA HIS A 71 -14.48 4.89 -4.32
C HIS A 71 -14.30 6.08 -3.36
N GLU A 72 -13.50 7.07 -3.74
CA GLU A 72 -13.33 8.34 -3.03
C GLU A 72 -14.61 9.19 -3.05
N GLN A 73 -15.44 9.01 -4.07
CA GLN A 73 -16.65 9.79 -4.32
C GLN A 73 -17.89 9.20 -3.64
N TRP A 74 -17.85 7.94 -3.19
CA TRP A 74 -19.03 7.23 -2.68
C TRP A 74 -19.63 7.81 -1.38
N GLN A 75 -18.96 8.76 -0.72
CA GLN A 75 -19.46 9.38 0.51
C GLN A 75 -19.89 10.85 0.36
N ASN A 76 -19.41 11.52 -0.69
CA ASN A 76 -19.49 12.98 -0.82
C ASN A 76 -19.89 13.45 -2.23
N ASP A 77 -20.09 12.53 -3.18
CA ASP A 77 -20.62 12.89 -4.48
C ASP A 77 -22.00 13.54 -4.36
N VAL A 78 -22.24 14.55 -5.20
CA VAL A 78 -23.47 15.35 -5.20
C VAL A 78 -24.71 14.53 -5.51
N LEU A 79 -24.57 13.42 -6.27
CA LEU A 79 -25.66 12.51 -6.58
C LEU A 79 -25.81 11.43 -5.49
N VAL A 80 -24.79 11.16 -4.68
CA VAL A 80 -24.84 10.13 -3.62
C VAL A 80 -25.32 10.69 -2.28
N THR A 81 -24.93 11.92 -1.96
CA THR A 81 -25.27 12.57 -0.69
C THR A 81 -26.78 12.60 -0.40
N PRO A 82 -27.67 12.93 -1.37
CA PRO A 82 -29.12 12.84 -1.19
C PRO A 82 -29.60 11.43 -0.85
N TRP A 83 -29.05 10.39 -1.50
CA TRP A 83 -29.39 9.00 -1.24
C TRP A 83 -28.93 8.52 0.14
N LEU A 84 -27.76 8.95 0.60
CA LEU A 84 -27.28 8.69 1.96
C LEU A 84 -28.19 9.36 3.00
N ALA A 85 -28.61 10.61 2.75
CA ALA A 85 -29.55 11.31 3.63
C ALA A 85 -30.90 10.60 3.70
N PHE A 86 -31.44 10.16 2.56
CA PHE A 86 -32.66 9.37 2.48
C PHE A 86 -32.55 8.05 3.27
N GLN A 87 -31.49 7.28 3.05
CA GLN A 87 -31.23 6.03 3.80
C GLN A 87 -31.11 6.27 5.31
N LYS A 88 -30.45 7.35 5.75
CA LYS A 88 -30.36 7.72 7.17
C LYS A 88 -31.74 7.95 7.81
N GLN A 89 -32.69 8.54 7.07
CA GLN A 89 -34.07 8.71 7.57
C GLN A 89 -34.80 7.36 7.70
N LEU A 90 -34.59 6.44 6.76
CA LEU A 90 -35.16 5.08 6.84
C LEU A 90 -34.58 4.27 7.99
N VAL A 91 -33.28 4.38 8.24
CA VAL A 91 -32.62 3.78 9.41
C VAL A 91 -33.19 4.35 10.71
N LYS A 92 -33.34 5.68 10.80
CA LYS A 92 -33.92 6.35 11.98
C LYS A 92 -35.34 5.89 12.28
N ALA A 93 -36.10 5.53 11.24
CA ALA A 93 -37.44 5.00 11.36
C ALA A 93 -37.53 3.48 11.58
N GLY A 94 -36.39 2.78 11.68
CA GLY A 94 -36.33 1.34 11.86
C GLY A 94 -36.74 0.52 10.63
N LEU A 95 -36.76 1.12 9.44
CA LEU A 95 -37.15 0.46 8.19
C LEU A 95 -35.97 -0.14 7.43
N LEU A 96 -34.76 0.30 7.74
CA LEU A 96 -33.54 -0.12 7.06
C LEU A 96 -32.44 -0.36 8.09
N GLU A 97 -31.59 -1.35 7.83
CA GLU A 97 -30.40 -1.57 8.64
C GLU A 97 -29.38 -0.43 8.43
N ARG A 98 -28.67 -0.07 9.51
CA ARG A 98 -27.57 0.89 9.42
C ARG A 98 -26.53 0.38 8.42
N ASP A 99 -26.01 1.30 7.61
CA ASP A 99 -24.90 1.01 6.69
C ASP A 99 -25.23 -0.11 5.67
N CYS A 100 -26.49 -0.29 5.28
CA CYS A 100 -26.96 -1.40 4.41
C CYS A 100 -26.22 -1.55 3.05
N HIS A 101 -25.53 -0.51 2.61
CA HIS A 101 -24.78 -0.46 1.36
C HIS A 101 -23.31 -0.87 1.49
N HIS A 102 -22.78 -0.87 2.72
CA HIS A 102 -21.41 -1.30 3.04
C HIS A 102 -21.08 -2.70 2.49
N PRO A 103 -21.94 -3.74 2.64
CA PRO A 103 -21.72 -5.06 2.02
C PRO A 103 -21.28 -5.02 0.56
N LEU A 104 -22.00 -4.26 -0.26
CA LEU A 104 -21.82 -4.20 -1.69
C LEU A 104 -20.53 -3.47 -2.03
N LEU A 105 -20.32 -2.30 -1.42
CA LEU A 105 -19.13 -1.48 -1.68
C LEU A 105 -17.86 -2.16 -1.19
N PHE A 106 -17.93 -2.86 -0.05
CA PHE A 106 -16.82 -3.68 0.45
C PHE A 106 -16.47 -4.78 -0.53
N GLN A 107 -17.46 -5.50 -1.08
CA GLN A 107 -17.19 -6.57 -2.04
C GLN A 107 -16.55 -6.04 -3.32
N GLU A 108 -16.99 -4.88 -3.81
CA GLU A 108 -16.37 -4.22 -4.97
C GLU A 108 -14.91 -3.85 -4.70
N LEU A 109 -14.62 -3.23 -3.55
CA LEU A 109 -13.26 -2.87 -3.15
C LEU A 109 -12.38 -4.10 -2.96
N LYS A 110 -12.94 -5.14 -2.33
CA LYS A 110 -12.27 -6.43 -2.12
C LYS A 110 -11.88 -7.05 -3.45
N ASN A 111 -12.80 -7.07 -4.42
CA ASN A 111 -12.53 -7.61 -5.76
C ASN A 111 -11.41 -6.83 -6.44
N ARG A 112 -11.45 -5.49 -6.40
CA ARG A 112 -10.39 -4.63 -6.99
C ARG A 112 -9.03 -4.84 -6.33
N TYR A 113 -9.00 -4.96 -5.01
CA TYR A 113 -7.77 -5.24 -4.28
C TYR A 113 -7.24 -6.63 -4.63
N ASP A 114 -8.12 -7.64 -4.64
CA ASP A 114 -7.73 -9.04 -4.75
C ASP A 114 -7.37 -9.46 -6.18
N SER A 115 -7.84 -8.72 -7.20
CA SER A 115 -7.58 -8.95 -8.62
C SER A 115 -6.21 -8.47 -9.11
N ALA A 116 -5.41 -7.85 -8.24
CA ALA A 116 -4.06 -7.41 -8.61
C ALA A 116 -3.19 -8.62 -9.07
N PRO A 117 -2.36 -8.47 -10.11
CA PRO A 117 -1.42 -9.52 -10.52
C PRO A 117 -0.48 -9.91 -9.36
N ASP A 118 -0.16 -11.19 -9.26
CA ASP A 118 0.74 -11.74 -8.23
C ASP A 118 0.35 -11.35 -6.79
N ASN A 119 -0.95 -11.21 -6.53
CA ASN A 119 -1.47 -10.85 -5.22
C ASN A 119 -1.35 -12.00 -4.19
N GLU A 120 -0.22 -12.00 -3.49
CA GLU A 120 0.12 -12.96 -2.42
C GLU A 120 -0.60 -12.68 -1.10
N LEU A 121 -0.88 -11.41 -0.76
CA LEU A 121 -1.54 -11.02 0.49
C LEU A 121 -2.96 -10.53 0.22
N LYS A 122 -3.98 -11.33 0.55
CA LYS A 122 -5.38 -10.96 0.31
C LYS A 122 -5.84 -9.83 1.22
N SER A 123 -6.78 -9.03 0.73
CA SER A 123 -7.39 -7.92 1.50
C SER A 123 -7.93 -8.40 2.86
N THR A 124 -8.57 -9.57 2.90
CA THR A 124 -9.14 -10.14 4.12
C THR A 124 -8.08 -10.51 5.15
N GLU A 125 -6.92 -11.00 4.70
CA GLU A 125 -5.79 -11.33 5.57
C GLU A 125 -5.18 -10.06 6.17
N LEU A 126 -4.99 -9.02 5.34
CA LEU A 126 -4.49 -7.73 5.80
C LEU A 126 -5.46 -7.07 6.80
N LEU A 127 -6.76 -7.07 6.51
CA LEU A 127 -7.76 -6.54 7.45
C LEU A 127 -7.81 -7.33 8.76
N ALA A 128 -7.63 -8.65 8.72
CA ALA A 128 -7.55 -9.46 9.93
C ALA A 128 -6.35 -9.08 10.81
N LEU A 129 -5.20 -8.80 10.21
CA LEU A 129 -4.01 -8.30 10.93
C LEU A 129 -4.29 -6.95 11.61
N LEU A 130 -4.85 -5.98 10.89
CA LEU A 130 -5.20 -4.66 11.43
C LEU A 130 -6.26 -4.74 12.53
N THR A 131 -7.28 -5.58 12.34
CA THR A 131 -8.33 -5.83 13.35
C THR A 131 -7.72 -6.43 14.62
N SER A 132 -6.86 -7.43 14.46
CA SER A 132 -6.18 -8.08 15.59
C SER A 132 -5.28 -7.09 16.32
N ALA A 133 -4.52 -6.27 15.60
CA ALA A 133 -3.65 -5.25 16.18
C ALA A 133 -4.46 -4.21 16.96
N SER A 134 -5.58 -3.77 16.41
CA SER A 134 -6.53 -2.84 17.05
C SER A 134 -7.10 -3.42 18.35
N ARG A 135 -7.59 -4.67 18.32
CA ARG A 135 -8.16 -5.33 19.50
C ARG A 135 -7.13 -5.60 20.58
N MET A 136 -5.93 -6.07 20.21
CA MET A 136 -4.88 -6.42 21.17
C MET A 136 -4.26 -5.18 21.83
N SER A 137 -4.11 -4.09 21.06
CA SER A 137 -3.59 -2.79 21.55
C SER A 137 -4.65 -1.98 22.31
N GLY A 138 -5.92 -2.38 22.22
CA GLY A 138 -7.09 -1.66 22.72
C GLY A 138 -7.46 -0.48 21.84
N TYR A 139 -8.74 -0.14 21.71
CA TYR A 139 -9.18 0.91 20.79
C TYR A 139 -8.59 2.30 21.11
N ALA A 140 -8.32 3.08 20.06
CA ALA A 140 -7.78 4.43 20.15
C ALA A 140 -8.83 5.39 20.73
N ARG A 141 -8.42 6.22 21.68
CA ARG A 141 -9.21 7.37 22.10
C ARG A 141 -9.05 8.51 21.10
N LEU A 142 -9.99 9.45 21.10
CA LEU A 142 -9.99 10.58 20.16
C LEU A 142 -8.71 11.41 20.22
N ASP A 143 -8.15 11.59 21.42
CA ASP A 143 -6.90 12.31 21.68
C ASP A 143 -5.64 11.56 21.23
N GLU A 144 -5.74 10.25 20.96
CA GLU A 144 -4.61 9.42 20.54
C GLU A 144 -4.51 9.24 19.03
N LEU A 145 -5.58 9.54 18.27
CA LEU A 145 -5.66 9.31 16.83
C LEU A 145 -4.55 10.04 16.05
N ASP A 146 -4.21 11.26 16.46
CA ASP A 146 -3.16 12.06 15.83
C ASP A 146 -1.78 11.84 16.49
N ASN A 147 -1.76 11.26 17.70
CA ASN A 147 -0.58 11.16 18.57
C ASN A 147 0.08 9.77 18.49
N ASN A 148 0.50 9.36 17.29
CA ASN A 148 1.32 8.15 17.06
C ASN A 148 0.73 6.84 17.62
N TYR A 149 -0.60 6.72 17.74
CA TYR A 149 -1.23 5.46 18.11
C TYR A 149 -0.92 4.34 17.09
N PRO A 150 -0.54 3.11 17.51
CA PRO A 150 -0.50 2.62 18.89
C PRO A 150 0.88 2.72 19.56
N LEU A 151 1.90 3.27 18.89
CA LEU A 151 3.30 3.20 19.31
C LEU A 151 3.54 3.85 20.68
N LEU A 152 3.02 5.06 20.93
CA LEU A 152 3.22 5.74 22.21
C LEU A 152 2.64 4.94 23.39
N ARG A 153 1.42 4.42 23.23
CA ARG A 153 0.76 3.59 24.25
C ARG A 153 1.57 2.32 24.53
N LEU A 154 2.13 1.70 23.50
CA LEU A 154 2.97 0.53 23.66
C LEU A 154 4.30 0.87 24.35
N ASN A 155 4.93 1.99 24.01
CA ASN A 155 6.14 2.47 24.69
C ASN A 155 5.91 2.69 26.20
N GLU A 156 4.78 3.29 26.58
CA GLU A 156 4.40 3.42 27.99
C GLU A 156 4.23 2.05 28.66
N SER A 157 3.64 1.09 27.95
CA SER A 157 3.42 -0.27 28.44
C SER A 157 4.73 -1.07 28.60
N PHE A 158 5.66 -0.95 27.65
CA PHE A 158 7.01 -1.54 27.75
C PHE A 158 7.81 -0.91 28.90
N SER A 159 7.72 0.41 29.06
CA SER A 159 8.40 1.16 30.12
C SER A 159 7.89 0.79 31.52
N ALA A 160 6.60 0.47 31.64
CA ALA A 160 6.00 0.04 32.90
C ALA A 160 6.44 -1.36 33.37
N LYS A 161 7.13 -2.15 32.51
CA LYS A 161 7.75 -3.46 32.81
C LYS A 161 6.86 -4.43 33.61
N ARG A 162 5.56 -4.50 33.28
CA ARG A 162 4.64 -5.47 33.91
C ARG A 162 4.90 -6.87 33.36
N THR A 163 5.55 -7.71 34.15
CA THR A 163 5.97 -9.08 33.78
C THR A 163 4.80 -9.98 33.35
N GLN A 164 3.59 -9.72 33.85
CA GLN A 164 2.39 -10.50 33.54
C GLN A 164 1.84 -10.24 32.12
N GLU A 165 2.19 -9.11 31.51
CA GLU A 165 1.68 -8.71 30.18
C GLU A 165 2.75 -8.82 29.10
N THR A 166 3.97 -9.26 29.45
CA THR A 166 5.11 -9.28 28.52
C THR A 166 4.80 -10.10 27.27
N GLN A 167 4.18 -11.28 27.39
CA GLN A 167 3.86 -12.08 26.19
C GLN A 167 2.87 -11.35 25.27
N LYS A 168 1.81 -10.75 25.84
CA LYS A 168 0.85 -9.97 25.07
C LYS A 168 1.53 -8.81 24.32
N LEU A 169 2.47 -8.12 24.98
CA LEU A 169 3.25 -7.05 24.34
C LEU A 169 4.15 -7.56 23.22
N LYS A 170 4.80 -8.72 23.39
CA LYS A 170 5.57 -9.39 22.32
C LYS A 170 4.69 -9.73 21.12
N ASP A 171 3.50 -10.28 21.37
CA ASP A 171 2.57 -10.65 20.32
C ASP A 171 2.07 -9.41 19.54
N ILE A 172 1.76 -8.31 20.24
CA ILE A 172 1.37 -7.03 19.62
C ILE A 172 2.52 -6.44 18.79
N LEU A 173 3.74 -6.39 19.35
CA LEU A 173 4.92 -5.88 18.67
C LEU A 173 5.18 -6.67 17.38
N PHE A 174 5.21 -8.00 17.48
CA PHE A 174 5.45 -8.86 16.33
C PHE A 174 4.34 -8.70 15.29
N LEU A 175 3.07 -8.59 15.72
CA LEU A 175 1.95 -8.35 14.82
C LEU A 175 2.06 -7.03 14.06
N LEU A 176 2.41 -5.93 14.74
CA LEU A 176 2.61 -4.63 14.11
C LEU A 176 3.79 -4.63 13.14
N GLN A 177 4.94 -5.18 13.56
CA GLN A 177 6.13 -5.27 12.73
C GLN A 177 5.93 -6.17 11.51
N ALA A 178 5.20 -7.29 11.67
CA ALA A 178 4.83 -8.16 10.57
C ALA A 178 3.87 -7.47 9.60
N SER A 179 2.87 -6.76 10.12
CA SER A 179 1.94 -5.97 9.30
C SER A 179 2.68 -4.91 8.50
N PHE A 180 3.60 -4.18 9.14
CA PHE A 180 4.48 -3.21 8.48
C PHE A 180 5.27 -3.86 7.34
N TYR A 181 5.99 -4.94 7.61
CA TYR A 181 6.75 -5.67 6.60
C TYR A 181 5.86 -6.14 5.43
N LEU A 182 4.68 -6.69 5.72
CA LEU A 182 3.76 -7.21 4.71
C LEU A 182 3.22 -6.11 3.80
N LEU A 183 2.86 -4.95 4.35
CA LEU A 183 2.39 -3.79 3.60
C LEU A 183 3.42 -3.36 2.54
N TYR A 184 4.69 -3.23 2.92
CA TYR A 184 5.72 -2.75 2.00
C TYR A 184 6.25 -3.82 1.05
N LYS A 185 6.21 -5.09 1.46
CA LYS A 185 6.69 -6.18 0.62
C LYS A 185 5.65 -6.66 -0.37
N TYR A 186 4.38 -6.78 0.02
CA TYR A 186 3.35 -7.50 -0.76
C TYR A 186 2.22 -6.62 -1.29
N CYS A 187 2.04 -5.38 -0.79
CA CYS A 187 1.02 -4.48 -1.33
C CYS A 187 1.61 -3.52 -2.36
N THR A 188 0.87 -3.32 -3.45
CA THR A 188 1.10 -2.23 -4.39
C THR A 188 0.57 -0.91 -3.85
N VAL A 189 1.00 0.23 -4.43
CA VAL A 189 0.46 1.56 -4.06
C VAL A 189 -1.06 1.63 -4.23
N ALA A 190 -1.58 1.07 -5.32
CA ALA A 190 -3.02 1.03 -5.57
C ALA A 190 -3.76 0.23 -4.50
N GLN A 191 -3.22 -0.92 -4.08
CA GLN A 191 -3.79 -1.73 -3.01
C GLN A 191 -3.80 -0.99 -1.67
N LEU A 192 -2.67 -0.36 -1.29
CA LEU A 192 -2.59 0.45 -0.07
C LEU A 192 -3.63 1.58 -0.04
N HIS A 193 -3.86 2.22 -1.19
CA HIS A 193 -4.85 3.28 -1.32
C HIS A 193 -6.30 2.80 -1.10
N LEU A 194 -6.61 1.52 -1.33
CA LEU A 194 -7.95 0.95 -1.09
C LEU A 194 -8.20 0.58 0.37
N VAL A 195 -7.15 0.37 1.18
CA VAL A 195 -7.26 -0.13 2.56
C VAL A 195 -8.15 0.75 3.46
N PRO A 196 -8.03 2.10 3.48
CA PRO A 196 -8.91 2.95 4.28
C PRO A 196 -10.40 2.74 3.97
N TYR A 197 -10.73 2.54 2.70
CA TYR A 197 -12.11 2.31 2.26
C TYR A 197 -12.59 0.90 2.62
N LEU A 198 -11.72 -0.10 2.50
CA LEU A 198 -11.99 -1.46 2.96
C LEU A 198 -12.28 -1.51 4.47
N ILE A 199 -11.53 -0.76 5.28
CA ILE A 199 -11.80 -0.61 6.72
C ILE A 199 -13.17 0.06 6.94
N HIS A 200 -13.43 1.16 6.24
CA HIS A 200 -14.67 1.93 6.40
C HIS A 200 -15.93 1.11 6.05
N PHE A 201 -15.93 0.45 4.89
CA PHE A 201 -17.09 -0.30 4.39
C PHE A 201 -17.21 -1.70 4.99
N ARG A 202 -16.36 -2.10 5.94
CA ARG A 202 -16.50 -3.41 6.58
C ARG A 202 -17.80 -3.52 7.37
N GLN A 203 -18.49 -4.65 7.20
CA GLN A 203 -19.69 -4.99 7.95
C GLN A 203 -19.37 -5.30 9.42
N TYR A 204 -20.39 -5.25 10.28
CA TYR A 204 -20.33 -5.67 11.68
C TYR A 204 -19.12 -5.11 12.45
N THR A 205 -18.81 -3.83 12.21
CA THR A 205 -17.65 -3.15 12.78
C THR A 205 -18.10 -1.84 13.39
N THR A 206 -17.64 -1.56 14.60
CA THR A 206 -17.94 -0.31 15.31
C THR A 206 -17.15 0.87 14.76
N ASP A 207 -17.59 2.10 15.03
CA ASP A 207 -16.86 3.30 14.61
C ASP A 207 -15.54 3.45 15.39
N GLU A 208 -15.46 2.95 16.62
CA GLU A 208 -14.21 2.80 17.39
C GLU A 208 -13.21 1.88 16.70
N GLU A 209 -13.65 0.69 16.27
CA GLU A 209 -12.82 -0.27 15.54
C GLU A 209 -12.28 0.34 14.24
N ARG A 210 -13.16 0.91 13.41
CA ARG A 210 -12.78 1.56 12.13
C ARG A 210 -11.73 2.64 12.34
N ARG A 211 -11.92 3.52 13.31
CA ARG A 211 -10.97 4.61 13.62
C ARG A 211 -9.62 4.07 14.10
N SER A 212 -9.64 3.07 14.98
CA SER A 212 -8.41 2.48 15.54
C SER A 212 -7.60 1.74 14.48
N GLU A 213 -8.27 0.97 13.62
CA GLU A 213 -7.64 0.26 12.50
C GLU A 213 -7.06 1.24 11.48
N LEU A 214 -7.81 2.29 11.15
CA LEU A 214 -7.33 3.35 10.26
C LEU A 214 -6.11 4.07 10.86
N ALA A 215 -6.12 4.36 12.17
CA ALA A 215 -4.99 4.99 12.84
C ALA A 215 -3.75 4.10 12.83
N ILE A 216 -3.90 2.79 13.10
CA ILE A 216 -2.79 1.82 12.96
C ILE A 216 -2.26 1.83 11.53
N PHE A 217 -3.14 1.70 10.54
CA PHE A 217 -2.75 1.70 9.14
C PHE A 217 -1.96 2.95 8.77
N LYS A 218 -2.49 4.14 9.10
CA LYS A 218 -1.81 5.42 8.88
C LYS A 218 -0.46 5.49 9.57
N THR A 219 -0.35 5.08 10.83
CA THR A 219 0.93 5.04 11.54
C THR A 219 1.94 4.15 10.81
N LEU A 220 1.53 2.96 10.37
CA LEU A 220 2.41 2.06 9.63
C LEU A 220 2.82 2.58 8.25
N THR A 221 1.99 3.40 7.59
CA THR A 221 2.25 3.87 6.21
C THR A 221 2.78 5.30 6.09
N GLU A 222 2.47 6.16 7.07
CA GLU A 222 2.76 7.61 7.07
C GLU A 222 3.82 7.99 8.11
N LYS A 223 4.11 7.12 9.10
CA LYS A 223 5.08 7.38 10.17
C LYS A 223 6.19 6.33 10.18
N ILE A 224 6.83 6.17 9.02
CA ILE A 224 7.77 5.08 8.72
C ILE A 224 8.95 5.10 9.69
N THR A 225 9.58 6.26 9.86
CA THR A 225 10.75 6.43 10.75
C THR A 225 10.40 6.12 12.20
N ASP A 226 9.25 6.61 12.69
CA ASP A 226 8.79 6.33 14.05
C ASP A 226 8.57 4.84 14.27
N CYS A 227 8.00 4.14 13.28
CA CYS A 227 7.83 2.69 13.34
C CYS A 227 9.16 1.95 13.40
N LEU A 228 10.12 2.29 12.53
CA LEU A 228 11.42 1.63 12.48
C LEU A 228 12.22 1.84 13.77
N ASN A 229 12.25 3.07 14.29
CA ASN A 229 12.90 3.38 15.56
C ASN A 229 12.26 2.60 16.70
N PHE A 230 10.92 2.57 16.75
CA PHE A 230 10.19 1.79 17.75
C PHE A 230 10.51 0.28 17.67
N PHE A 231 10.54 -0.30 16.47
CA PHE A 231 10.87 -1.72 16.30
C PHE A 231 12.32 -2.03 16.67
N HIS A 232 13.25 -1.11 16.39
CA HIS A 232 14.65 -1.24 16.78
C HIS A 232 14.80 -1.19 18.31
N ASP A 233 14.22 -0.18 18.96
CA ASP A 233 14.27 -0.01 20.42
C ASP A 233 13.70 -1.22 21.18
N GLN A 234 12.75 -1.94 20.57
CA GLN A 234 12.08 -3.10 21.17
C GLN A 234 12.50 -4.44 20.55
N GLU A 235 13.63 -4.52 19.84
CA GLU A 235 14.01 -5.73 19.09
C GLU A 235 14.08 -7.00 19.97
N ASP A 236 14.48 -6.86 21.24
CA ASP A 236 14.58 -7.94 22.22
C ASP A 236 13.23 -8.60 22.55
N TYR A 237 12.12 -7.88 22.31
CA TYR A 237 10.77 -8.38 22.51
C TYR A 237 10.20 -9.08 21.26
N VAL A 238 10.90 -9.07 20.13
CA VAL A 238 10.44 -9.73 18.90
C VAL A 238 10.51 -11.25 19.06
N ASP A 239 9.34 -11.89 19.07
CA ASP A 239 9.17 -13.34 19.26
C ASP A 239 8.41 -13.98 18.09
N THR A 240 9.11 -14.83 17.32
CA THR A 240 8.53 -15.53 16.16
C THR A 240 7.50 -16.59 16.55
N ARG A 241 7.39 -16.97 17.84
CA ARG A 241 6.31 -17.83 18.34
C ARG A 241 4.93 -17.23 18.08
N SER A 242 4.84 -15.90 18.02
CA SER A 242 3.61 -15.15 17.73
C SER A 242 2.95 -15.59 16.42
N LEU A 243 3.73 -16.06 15.43
CA LEU A 243 3.21 -16.62 14.17
C LEU A 243 2.25 -17.78 14.37
N LYS A 244 2.39 -18.54 15.46
CA LYS A 244 1.52 -19.68 15.79
C LYS A 244 0.44 -19.34 16.81
N MET A 245 0.65 -18.28 17.61
CA MET A 245 -0.20 -17.95 18.75
C MET A 245 -1.27 -16.92 18.43
N VAL A 246 -1.04 -16.08 17.41
CA VAL A 246 -2.01 -15.09 16.96
C VAL A 246 -2.65 -15.58 15.67
N ASP A 247 -3.96 -15.84 15.70
CA ASP A 247 -4.69 -16.42 14.57
C ASP A 247 -4.48 -15.65 13.26
N ALA A 248 -4.53 -14.31 13.32
CA ALA A 248 -4.30 -13.46 12.15
C ALA A 248 -2.89 -13.63 11.56
N LEU A 249 -1.85 -13.83 12.39
CA LEU A 249 -0.49 -14.08 11.92
C LEU A 249 -0.34 -15.48 11.35
N SER A 250 -1.05 -16.47 11.90
CA SER A 250 -0.97 -17.85 11.43
C SER A 250 -1.41 -18.01 9.98
N GLN A 251 -2.41 -17.21 9.55
CA GLN A 251 -2.93 -17.21 8.18
C GLN A 251 -1.88 -16.71 7.16
N VAL A 252 -1.03 -15.76 7.56
CA VAL A 252 -0.01 -15.14 6.70
C VAL A 252 1.41 -15.63 6.99
N ALA A 253 1.57 -16.66 7.83
CA ALA A 253 2.88 -17.12 8.29
C ALA A 253 3.79 -17.55 7.13
N HIS A 254 3.22 -18.03 6.03
CA HIS A 254 3.94 -18.42 4.82
C HIS A 254 4.63 -17.24 4.09
N LEU A 255 4.21 -16.00 4.36
CA LEU A 255 4.77 -14.77 3.78
C LEU A 255 5.86 -14.14 4.66
N ILE A 256 5.99 -14.59 5.90
CA ILE A 256 6.87 -14.00 6.91
C ILE A 256 8.09 -14.91 7.13
N PRO A 257 9.33 -14.36 7.21
CA PRO A 257 10.49 -15.14 7.59
C PRO A 257 10.32 -15.79 8.98
N ASN A 258 10.49 -17.11 9.03
CA ASN A 258 10.31 -17.88 10.28
C ASN A 258 11.46 -17.71 11.27
N ARG A 259 12.64 -17.28 10.81
CA ARG A 259 13.82 -17.05 11.65
C ARG A 259 13.84 -15.60 12.12
N ARG A 260 14.00 -15.39 13.44
CA ARG A 260 14.05 -14.05 14.05
C ARG A 260 15.09 -13.15 13.39
N ALA A 261 16.31 -13.66 13.18
CA ALA A 261 17.38 -12.89 12.55
C ALA A 261 17.00 -12.40 11.14
N ASP A 262 16.43 -13.27 10.32
CA ASP A 262 16.01 -12.93 8.96
C ASP A 262 14.86 -11.89 8.98
N PHE A 263 13.90 -12.04 9.90
CA PHE A 263 12.78 -11.11 10.06
C PHE A 263 13.22 -9.71 10.52
N LEU A 264 14.08 -9.64 11.55
CA LEU A 264 14.68 -8.39 12.00
C LEU A 264 15.47 -7.72 10.89
N GLN A 265 16.21 -8.51 10.10
CA GLN A 265 16.93 -7.98 8.96
C GLN A 265 15.97 -7.35 7.93
N MET A 266 14.80 -7.93 7.68
CA MET A 266 13.83 -7.38 6.71
C MET A 266 13.19 -6.06 7.16
N THR A 267 13.18 -5.79 8.47
CA THR A 267 12.58 -4.57 9.06
C THR A 267 13.61 -3.65 9.68
N HIS A 268 14.89 -3.86 9.35
CA HIS A 268 16.00 -3.07 9.85
C HIS A 268 15.92 -1.62 9.35
N GLU A 269 16.30 -0.66 10.20
CA GLU A 269 16.25 0.79 9.89
C GLU A 269 17.04 1.17 8.63
N CYS A 270 18.20 0.54 8.40
CA CYS A 270 19.03 0.74 7.20
C CYS A 270 18.45 0.15 5.92
N ARG A 271 17.28 -0.53 5.93
CA ARG A 271 16.71 -1.08 4.71
C ARG A 271 16.26 0.03 3.78
N TRP A 272 16.84 0.07 2.58
CA TRP A 272 16.78 1.24 1.69
C TRP A 272 15.34 1.67 1.34
N ILE A 273 14.41 0.70 1.22
CA ILE A 273 13.05 0.92 0.73
C ILE A 273 12.24 1.86 1.64
N TYR A 274 12.40 1.74 2.97
CA TYR A 274 11.57 2.49 3.91
C TYR A 274 11.96 3.98 3.97
N PRO A 275 13.24 4.34 4.17
CA PRO A 275 13.66 5.73 4.13
C PRO A 275 13.44 6.36 2.75
N PHE A 276 13.54 5.58 1.67
CA PHE A 276 13.22 6.06 0.33
C PHE A 276 11.75 6.46 0.20
N ILE A 277 10.82 5.60 0.64
CA ILE A 277 9.38 5.91 0.60
C ILE A 277 9.06 7.13 1.47
N GLN A 278 9.66 7.22 2.66
CA GLN A 278 9.52 8.39 3.53
C GLN A 278 9.90 9.69 2.80
N LYS A 279 11.09 9.72 2.21
CA LYS A 279 11.61 10.91 1.51
C LYS A 279 10.83 11.27 0.25
N SER A 280 10.44 10.27 -0.53
CA SER A 280 9.78 10.47 -1.81
C SER A 280 8.31 10.86 -1.69
N ARG A 281 7.59 10.32 -0.69
CA ARG A 281 6.14 10.52 -0.54
C ARG A 281 5.75 11.50 0.54
N ILE A 282 6.49 11.53 1.66
CA ILE A 282 6.10 12.29 2.86
C ILE A 282 6.86 13.61 2.91
N ASP A 283 8.20 13.53 2.91
CA ASP A 283 9.06 14.72 3.01
C ASP A 283 9.03 15.57 1.73
N SER A 284 8.39 15.07 0.66
CA SER A 284 8.07 15.79 -0.56
C SER A 284 9.27 16.43 -1.27
N ILE A 285 10.44 15.76 -1.23
CA ILE A 285 11.62 16.20 -1.98
C ILE A 285 11.28 16.21 -3.47
N LYS A 286 11.30 17.41 -4.08
CA LYS A 286 10.82 17.59 -5.47
C LYS A 286 11.87 17.29 -6.54
N SER A 287 13.16 17.34 -6.19
CA SER A 287 14.23 17.09 -7.14
C SER A 287 14.48 15.59 -7.31
N ASP A 288 14.20 15.10 -8.51
CA ASP A 288 14.45 13.71 -8.90
C ASP A 288 15.95 13.38 -8.81
N ASP A 289 16.85 14.30 -9.16
CA ASP A 289 18.29 14.09 -9.08
C ASP A 289 18.77 13.90 -7.63
N VAL A 290 18.26 14.73 -6.71
CA VAL A 290 18.56 14.60 -5.27
C VAL A 290 18.04 13.27 -4.74
N LEU A 291 16.81 12.89 -5.10
CA LEU A 291 16.24 11.60 -4.68
C LEU A 291 17.05 10.42 -5.23
N VAL A 292 17.57 10.49 -6.45
CA VAL A 292 18.43 9.43 -7.02
C VAL A 292 19.73 9.30 -6.22
N ASP A 293 20.43 10.40 -5.95
CA ASP A 293 21.69 10.37 -5.18
C ASP A 293 21.46 9.89 -3.74
N GLU A 294 20.36 10.29 -3.11
CA GLU A 294 19.99 9.80 -1.78
C GLU A 294 19.62 8.32 -1.79
N THR A 295 18.88 7.86 -2.80
CA THR A 295 18.53 6.44 -2.96
C THR A 295 19.78 5.60 -3.18
N LEU A 296 20.74 6.09 -3.98
CA LEU A 296 22.03 5.44 -4.16
C LEU A 296 22.75 5.26 -2.83
N ARG A 297 22.84 6.33 -2.02
CA ARG A 297 23.43 6.25 -0.67
C ARG A 297 22.70 5.26 0.23
N LEU A 298 21.37 5.20 0.18
CA LEU A 298 20.58 4.24 0.96
C LEU A 298 20.85 2.79 0.52
N LEU A 299 20.96 2.54 -0.77
CA LEU A 299 21.33 1.21 -1.31
C LEU A 299 22.74 0.80 -0.87
N GLU A 300 23.69 1.74 -0.83
CA GLU A 300 25.03 1.48 -0.31
C GLU A 300 25.03 1.13 1.17
N LEU A 301 24.34 1.92 1.99
CA LEU A 301 24.22 1.68 3.43
C LEU A 301 23.59 0.32 3.72
N ASP A 302 22.52 -0.04 2.99
CA ASP A 302 21.86 -1.32 3.13
C ASP A 302 22.79 -2.47 2.73
N PHE A 303 23.46 -2.35 1.57
CA PHE A 303 24.42 -3.35 1.13
C PHE A 303 25.59 -3.53 2.12
N ASP A 304 26.04 -2.46 2.76
CA ASP A 304 27.14 -2.52 3.73
C ASP A 304 26.80 -3.27 5.02
N THR A 305 25.51 -3.48 5.31
CA THR A 305 25.07 -4.37 6.40
C THR A 305 25.32 -5.85 6.09
N GLN A 306 25.54 -6.20 4.82
CA GLN A 306 25.80 -7.58 4.42
C GLN A 306 27.24 -7.99 4.75
N LYS A 307 27.40 -9.26 5.16
CA LYS A 307 28.71 -9.85 5.43
C LYS A 307 29.51 -10.05 4.15
N ASP A 308 28.87 -10.51 3.07
CA ASP A 308 29.51 -10.67 1.77
C ASP A 308 29.44 -9.36 0.98
N LYS A 309 30.62 -8.83 0.64
CA LYS A 309 30.78 -7.59 -0.15
C LYS A 309 31.30 -7.86 -1.55
N SER A 310 31.22 -9.11 -2.01
CA SER A 310 31.62 -9.52 -3.35
C SER A 310 30.76 -8.86 -4.43
N TYR A 311 31.28 -8.80 -5.65
CA TYR A 311 30.52 -8.32 -6.80
C TYR A 311 29.29 -9.17 -7.08
N THR A 312 29.37 -10.49 -6.88
CA THR A 312 28.22 -11.39 -7.06
C THR A 312 27.13 -11.07 -6.04
N ALA A 313 27.49 -10.87 -4.76
CA ALA A 313 26.54 -10.43 -3.74
C ALA A 313 25.88 -9.09 -4.09
N ALA A 314 26.64 -8.16 -4.71
CA ALA A 314 26.07 -6.91 -5.19
C ALA A 314 25.03 -7.11 -6.31
N LEU A 315 25.25 -8.06 -7.22
CA LEU A 315 24.26 -8.41 -8.27
C LEU A 315 23.02 -9.08 -7.67
N ASP A 316 23.20 -9.98 -6.71
CA ASP A 316 22.07 -10.62 -6.02
C ASP A 316 21.25 -9.61 -5.22
N PHE A 317 21.93 -8.65 -4.57
CA PHE A 317 21.29 -7.53 -3.87
C PHE A 317 20.48 -6.65 -4.82
N THR A 318 21.03 -6.27 -5.98
CA THR A 318 20.31 -5.41 -6.93
C THR A 318 19.10 -6.12 -7.54
N ALA A 319 19.22 -7.41 -7.84
CA ALA A 319 18.08 -8.23 -8.26
C ALA A 319 16.98 -8.30 -7.19
N ALA A 320 17.34 -8.39 -5.91
CA ALA A 320 16.39 -8.36 -4.81
C ALA A 320 15.73 -6.98 -4.64
N ALA A 321 16.51 -5.90 -4.72
CA ALA A 321 16.00 -4.52 -4.64
C ALA A 321 15.04 -4.18 -5.79
N GLN A 322 15.30 -4.69 -7.00
CA GLN A 322 14.37 -4.53 -8.13
C GLN A 322 13.02 -5.20 -7.90
N LYS A 323 13.00 -6.40 -7.31
CA LYS A 323 11.73 -7.08 -6.96
C LYS A 323 10.90 -6.25 -5.96
N GLN A 324 11.54 -5.45 -5.12
CA GLN A 324 10.86 -4.57 -4.16
C GLN A 324 10.25 -3.32 -4.81
N MET A 325 10.56 -2.99 -6.08
CA MET A 325 9.97 -1.84 -6.77
C MET A 325 8.46 -1.97 -7.01
N ARG A 326 7.86 -3.16 -6.85
CA ARG A 326 6.41 -3.37 -7.04
C ARG A 326 5.53 -2.54 -6.09
N SER A 327 6.04 -2.16 -4.93
CA SER A 327 5.34 -1.30 -3.96
C SER A 327 5.52 0.20 -4.25
N LEU A 328 6.19 0.54 -5.36
CA LEU A 328 6.53 1.91 -5.77
C LEU A 328 5.66 2.39 -6.94
N THR A 329 5.47 3.71 -7.03
CA THR A 329 4.83 4.34 -8.19
C THR A 329 5.74 4.26 -9.42
N SER A 330 5.19 4.44 -10.63
CA SER A 330 5.99 4.42 -11.86
C SER A 330 7.09 5.49 -11.91
N ARG A 331 6.92 6.61 -11.20
CA ARG A 331 7.98 7.63 -11.03
C ARG A 331 9.05 7.12 -10.08
N GLU A 332 8.67 6.66 -8.90
CA GLU A 332 9.59 6.12 -7.89
C GLU A 332 10.40 4.94 -8.42
N ALA A 333 9.75 3.98 -9.08
CA ALA A 333 10.42 2.81 -9.66
C ALA A 333 11.48 3.23 -10.69
N LYS A 334 11.25 4.28 -11.49
CA LYS A 334 12.26 4.83 -12.40
C LYS A 334 13.45 5.42 -11.64
N LEU A 335 13.21 6.16 -10.56
CA LEU A 335 14.27 6.74 -9.72
C LEU A 335 15.13 5.65 -9.09
N VAL A 336 14.49 4.65 -8.47
CA VAL A 336 15.21 3.51 -7.86
C VAL A 336 15.95 2.71 -8.92
N HIS A 337 15.36 2.51 -10.11
CA HIS A 337 16.03 1.79 -11.20
C HIS A 337 17.30 2.51 -11.67
N THR A 338 17.23 3.84 -11.78
CA THR A 338 18.41 4.68 -12.03
C THR A 338 19.44 4.51 -10.93
N ALA A 339 19.06 4.60 -9.65
CA ALA A 339 19.97 4.44 -8.52
C ALA A 339 20.62 3.04 -8.49
N ILE A 340 19.87 1.96 -8.74
CA ILE A 340 20.39 0.59 -8.85
C ILE A 340 21.39 0.45 -10.00
N THR A 341 21.11 1.10 -11.13
CA THR A 341 22.02 1.10 -12.27
C THR A 341 23.34 1.78 -11.89
N LEU A 342 23.28 2.94 -11.22
CA LEU A 342 24.46 3.67 -10.74
C LEU A 342 25.26 2.82 -9.73
N PHE A 343 24.58 2.23 -8.74
CA PHE A 343 25.18 1.34 -7.75
C PHE A 343 25.92 0.16 -8.41
N SER A 344 25.28 -0.49 -9.38
CA SER A 344 25.86 -1.65 -10.07
C SER A 344 27.11 -1.27 -10.87
N LEU A 345 27.09 -0.13 -11.54
CA LEU A 345 28.24 0.41 -12.28
C LEU A 345 29.40 0.73 -11.33
N GLU A 346 29.13 1.29 -10.15
CA GLU A 346 30.15 1.59 -9.14
C GLU A 346 30.80 0.32 -8.58
N LYS A 347 30.00 -0.71 -8.26
CA LYS A 347 30.53 -2.01 -7.85
C LYS A 347 31.34 -2.68 -8.96
N TYR A 348 30.92 -2.56 -10.22
CA TYR A 348 31.68 -3.06 -11.37
C TYR A 348 33.03 -2.34 -11.53
N ILE A 349 33.03 -0.99 -11.46
CA ILE A 349 34.25 -0.19 -11.57
C ILE A 349 35.23 -0.56 -10.45
N LYS A 350 34.75 -0.66 -9.21
CA LYS A 350 35.57 -1.03 -8.05
C LYS A 350 36.18 -2.42 -8.21
N GLN A 351 35.37 -3.43 -8.55
CA GLN A 351 35.87 -4.79 -8.80
C GLN A 351 36.94 -4.80 -9.90
N ARG A 352 36.73 -4.05 -10.98
CA ARG A 352 37.68 -3.99 -12.09
C ARG A 352 38.98 -3.28 -11.78
N GLN A 353 38.97 -2.32 -10.86
CA GLN A 353 40.18 -1.65 -10.37
C GLN A 353 40.97 -2.55 -9.43
N GLU A 354 40.30 -3.39 -8.64
CA GLU A 354 40.91 -4.34 -7.69
C GLU A 354 41.39 -5.64 -8.37
N ASP A 355 40.90 -5.97 -9.58
CA ASP A 355 41.32 -7.14 -10.35
C ASP A 355 42.74 -6.96 -10.90
N THR A 356 43.72 -7.54 -10.22
CA THR A 356 45.15 -7.51 -10.59
C THR A 356 45.50 -8.38 -11.79
N ARG A 357 44.54 -9.14 -12.33
CA ARG A 357 44.78 -10.04 -13.47
C ARG A 357 44.96 -9.24 -14.76
N PHE A 358 46.15 -9.35 -15.35
CA PHE A 358 46.40 -8.83 -16.70
C PHE A 358 45.59 -9.59 -17.75
N LYS A 359 45.17 -8.87 -18.80
CA LYS A 359 44.43 -9.29 -20.00
C LYS A 359 44.31 -10.82 -20.19
N HIS A 360 43.08 -11.33 -20.18
CA HIS A 360 42.80 -12.74 -20.51
C HIS A 360 42.92 -13.06 -22.02
N SER A 361 43.05 -12.07 -22.92
CA SER A 361 43.20 -12.27 -24.37
C SER A 361 43.66 -11.01 -25.12
N PHE A 362 44.30 -11.18 -26.29
CA PHE A 362 44.70 -10.10 -27.22
C PHE A 362 43.50 -9.26 -27.71
N LEU A 363 42.29 -9.84 -27.74
CA LEU A 363 41.04 -9.18 -28.13
C LEU A 363 40.29 -8.54 -26.94
N SER A 364 40.83 -8.63 -25.72
CA SER A 364 40.21 -8.03 -24.53
C SER A 364 40.66 -6.59 -24.35
N LEU A 365 39.70 -5.66 -24.34
CA LEU A 365 39.95 -4.25 -24.02
C LEU A 365 40.49 -4.11 -22.59
N SER A 366 41.38 -3.13 -22.39
CA SER A 366 42.02 -2.91 -21.09
C SER A 366 40.97 -2.65 -19.99
N GLY A 367 41.26 -3.06 -18.76
CA GLY A 367 40.41 -2.75 -17.60
C GLY A 367 40.14 -1.25 -17.48
N LYS A 368 41.16 -0.42 -17.76
CA LYS A 368 41.05 1.04 -17.78
C LYS A 368 40.03 1.56 -18.81
N THR A 369 40.03 1.02 -20.03
CA THR A 369 39.05 1.37 -21.07
C THR A 369 37.63 0.97 -20.66
N LYS A 370 37.47 -0.18 -19.99
CA LYS A 370 36.17 -0.63 -19.48
C LYS A 370 35.67 0.23 -18.31
N CYS A 371 36.54 0.64 -17.40
CA CYS A 371 36.18 1.57 -16.33
C CYS A 371 35.83 2.96 -16.87
N GLN A 372 36.59 3.46 -17.86
CA GLN A 372 36.27 4.73 -18.54
C GLN A 372 34.93 4.69 -19.27
N ALA A 373 34.62 3.58 -19.94
CA ALA A 373 33.33 3.37 -20.58
C ALA A 373 32.18 3.35 -19.55
N ALA A 374 32.35 2.65 -18.42
CA ALA A 374 31.37 2.60 -17.34
C ALA A 374 31.15 3.98 -16.68
N GLU A 375 32.21 4.75 -16.43
CA GLU A 375 32.11 6.13 -15.91
C GLU A 375 31.39 7.07 -16.89
N LYS A 376 31.70 6.95 -18.18
CA LYS A 376 31.00 7.70 -19.23
C LYS A 376 29.52 7.33 -19.33
N TRP A 377 29.19 6.05 -19.12
CA TRP A 377 27.80 5.60 -19.06
C TRP A 377 27.06 6.14 -17.82
N LYS A 378 27.71 6.12 -16.65
CA LYS A 378 27.21 6.74 -15.40
C LYS A 378 26.84 8.20 -15.62
N ASN A 379 27.74 8.95 -16.26
CA ASN A 379 27.55 10.36 -16.60
C ASN A 379 26.41 10.57 -17.60
N SER A 380 26.26 9.68 -18.59
CA SER A 380 25.15 9.73 -19.55
C SER A 380 23.79 9.48 -18.89
N ILE A 381 23.71 8.56 -17.91
CA ILE A 381 22.48 8.27 -17.15
C ILE A 381 22.05 9.50 -16.35
N ARG A 382 23.01 10.26 -15.81
CA ARG A 382 22.78 11.53 -15.11
C ARG A 382 22.47 12.71 -16.05
N GLY A 383 22.27 12.47 -17.35
CA GLY A 383 21.96 13.52 -18.33
C GLY A 383 23.13 14.44 -18.69
N MET A 384 24.36 14.11 -18.27
CA MET A 384 25.53 14.92 -18.63
C MET A 384 25.94 14.65 -20.10
N PRO A 385 26.40 15.67 -20.83
CA PRO A 385 26.87 15.48 -22.21
C PRO A 385 28.18 14.69 -22.23
N VAL A 386 28.14 13.47 -22.77
CA VAL A 386 29.30 12.58 -22.84
C VAL A 386 29.63 12.18 -24.27
N ARG A 387 30.91 12.28 -24.66
CA ARG A 387 31.43 11.73 -25.92
C ARG A 387 32.00 10.34 -25.68
N ILE A 388 31.33 9.32 -26.22
CA ILE A 388 31.77 7.91 -26.19
C ILE A 388 32.61 7.64 -27.44
N GLY A 389 33.90 7.33 -27.24
CA GLY A 389 34.83 6.97 -28.31
C GLY A 389 34.62 5.53 -28.82
N PHE A 390 35.27 5.18 -29.93
CA PHE A 390 35.14 3.87 -30.58
C PHE A 390 35.45 2.69 -29.63
N PHE A 391 36.56 2.74 -28.92
CA PHE A 391 36.97 1.68 -27.98
C PHE A 391 36.06 1.59 -26.75
N GLU A 392 35.47 2.70 -26.32
CA GLU A 392 34.53 2.74 -25.20
C GLU A 392 33.18 2.16 -25.64
N LYS A 393 32.74 2.44 -26.87
CA LYS A 393 31.56 1.80 -27.47
C LYS A 393 31.74 0.29 -27.61
N MET A 394 32.92 -0.17 -28.02
CA MET A 394 33.25 -1.60 -28.00
C MET A 394 33.28 -2.17 -26.57
N ALA A 395 33.77 -1.42 -25.59
CA ALA A 395 33.80 -1.85 -24.19
C ALA A 395 32.40 -2.05 -23.59
N LEU A 396 31.46 -1.15 -23.91
CA LEU A 396 30.05 -1.28 -23.52
C LEU A 396 29.39 -2.52 -24.12
N ASN A 397 29.85 -2.94 -25.31
CA ASN A 397 29.34 -4.09 -26.04
C ASN A 397 30.15 -5.38 -25.81
N GLN A 398 30.96 -5.49 -24.75
CA GLN A 398 31.81 -6.68 -24.53
C GLN A 398 31.88 -7.18 -23.07
N GLY A 399 31.53 -8.46 -22.88
CA GLY A 399 31.69 -9.20 -21.63
C GLY A 399 30.78 -8.72 -20.51
N ARG A 400 31.23 -8.85 -19.26
CA ARG A 400 30.42 -8.52 -18.05
C ARG A 400 29.76 -7.14 -18.01
N LEU A 401 30.36 -6.11 -18.65
CA LEU A 401 29.75 -4.78 -18.71
C LEU A 401 28.53 -4.75 -19.63
N LYS A 402 28.60 -5.48 -20.75
CA LYS A 402 27.47 -5.65 -21.66
C LYS A 402 26.34 -6.41 -20.98
N GLU A 403 26.67 -7.56 -20.37
CA GLU A 403 25.70 -8.38 -19.63
C GLU A 403 25.01 -7.57 -18.51
N LEU A 404 25.76 -6.71 -17.81
CA LEU A 404 25.19 -5.81 -16.81
C LEU A 404 24.23 -4.79 -17.42
N ILE A 405 24.58 -4.17 -18.53
CA ILE A 405 23.71 -3.17 -19.18
C ILE A 405 22.46 -3.84 -19.77
N GLU A 406 22.62 -4.98 -20.45
CA GLU A 406 21.50 -5.72 -21.05
C GLU A 406 20.54 -6.24 -19.98
N SER A 407 21.04 -6.80 -18.87
CA SER A 407 20.17 -7.26 -17.77
C SER A 407 19.37 -6.11 -17.15
N LEU A 408 19.98 -4.93 -16.97
CA LEU A 408 19.29 -3.74 -16.46
C LEU A 408 18.26 -3.20 -17.46
N ASP A 409 18.56 -3.19 -18.77
CA ASP A 409 17.66 -2.71 -19.81
C ASP A 409 16.47 -3.67 -20.06
N GLU A 410 16.68 -4.99 -20.05
CA GLU A 410 15.61 -6.00 -20.13
C GLU A 410 14.62 -5.85 -18.97
N GLN A 411 15.13 -5.61 -17.76
CA GLN A 411 14.32 -5.38 -16.57
C GLN A 411 13.53 -4.06 -16.63
N LYS A 412 14.10 -3.02 -17.24
CA LYS A 412 13.41 -1.74 -17.51
C LYS A 412 12.27 -1.90 -18.52
N MET A 413 12.44 -2.75 -19.53
CA MET A 413 11.39 -3.06 -20.50
C MET A 413 10.22 -3.82 -19.86
N GLY A 414 10.50 -4.76 -18.95
CA GLY A 414 9.48 -5.45 -18.15
C GLY A 414 8.66 -4.52 -17.24
N LEU A 415 9.29 -3.47 -16.69
CA LEU A 415 8.59 -2.44 -15.91
C LEU A 415 7.66 -1.57 -16.78
N ARG A 416 7.94 -1.40 -18.07
CA ARG A 416 7.08 -0.63 -18.99
C ARG A 416 5.85 -1.43 -19.44
N SER A 417 6.01 -2.70 -19.78
CA SER A 417 4.89 -3.55 -20.22
C SER A 417 3.86 -3.80 -19.10
N SER A 418 4.28 -3.81 -17.84
CA SER A 418 3.37 -3.88 -16.69
C SER A 418 2.59 -2.57 -16.42
N SER A 419 3.05 -1.44 -16.95
CA SER A 419 2.43 -0.12 -16.72
C SER A 419 1.38 0.29 -17.76
N ASP A 420 1.24 -0.49 -18.85
CA ASP A 420 0.32 -0.21 -19.95
C ASP A 420 -1.06 -0.89 -19.80
N PHE A 421 -1.29 -1.65 -18.73
CA PHE A 421 -2.63 -2.07 -18.32
C PHE A 421 -3.20 -1.05 -17.33
N LYS A 422 -3.92 -0.06 -17.87
CA LYS A 422 -4.69 0.95 -17.14
C LYS A 422 -6.03 0.41 -16.66
#